data_AF-A0A8H6LXX7-F1
#
_entry.id   AF-A0A8H6LXX7-F1
#
_cell.length_a   1.000
_cell.length_b   1.000
_cell.length_c   1.000
_cell.angle_alpha   90.00
_cell.angle_beta   90.00
_cell.angle_gamma   90.00
#
_symmetry.space_group_name_H-M   'P 1'
#
loop_
_entity.id
_entity.type
_entity.pdbx_description
1 polymer ?
#
loop_
_entity_poly.entity_id
_entity_poly.type
_entity_poly.pdbx_seq_one_letter_code
_entity_poly.pdbx_strand_id
1 'polypeptide(L)'
;MRSTDAAFLVGESPIKSSAQLPEFSTVEISPIKPTQKRKEAEAIYSREELLELLEYRQAEVDRWKGVTIKLQSQLVMQRVYCGRLRRQLQAKEQKGKKKESGMLKGNGLGRVVTTAELMEAARIDDEAAREKVKEKEARVKRKEDYEREVKIWEKHEEERKRLNEERDKEWKKAKTEWENAKAAAKRQGQKVKDWTASNPMPKKSDDAYCALKGDPRPKKVVAPIDDDDAWATDDGDDEGDGADNSDDE
;
A
#
# COMPACT_ATOMS: atom_id res chain seq x y z
N MET A 1 -18.19 23.56 11.74
CA MET A 1 -16.82 23.16 11.36
C MET A 1 -16.24 24.24 10.45
N ARG A 2 -15.05 24.77 10.73
CA ARG A 2 -14.43 25.81 9.91
C ARG A 2 -13.99 25.18 8.58
N SER A 3 -14.57 25.64 7.47
CA SER A 3 -14.11 25.28 6.12
C SER A 3 -12.67 25.76 5.98
N THR A 4 -11.73 24.83 5.91
CA THR A 4 -10.34 25.17 5.60
C THR A 4 -10.22 25.37 4.10
N ASP A 5 -9.44 26.36 3.65
CA ASP A 5 -9.29 26.66 2.23
C ASP A 5 -8.75 25.47 1.42
N ALA A 6 -8.14 24.48 2.08
CA ALA A 6 -7.64 23.25 1.48
C ALA A 6 -8.65 22.09 1.41
N ALA A 7 -9.92 22.29 1.81
CA ALA A 7 -10.92 21.21 1.85
C ALA A 7 -11.14 20.53 0.49
N PHE A 8 -10.96 21.26 -0.62
CA PHE A 8 -11.08 20.73 -1.98
C PHE A 8 -10.01 19.69 -2.34
N LEU A 9 -8.92 19.59 -1.57
CA LEU A 9 -7.89 18.57 -1.79
C LEU A 9 -8.29 17.20 -1.26
N VAL A 10 -9.17 17.16 -0.27
CA VAL A 10 -9.65 15.93 0.36
C VAL A 10 -11.08 15.57 -0.08
N GLY A 11 -11.92 16.58 -0.35
CA GLY A 11 -13.31 16.35 -0.76
C GLY A 11 -13.44 15.69 -2.14
N GLU A 12 -14.52 14.98 -2.39
CA GLU A 12 -14.76 14.25 -3.64
C GLU A 12 -15.11 15.16 -4.82
N SER A 13 -15.59 16.37 -4.51
CA SER A 13 -15.96 17.37 -5.52
C SER A 13 -14.81 17.70 -6.49
N PRO A 14 -15.08 17.84 -7.80
CA PRO A 14 -14.10 18.31 -8.76
C PRO A 14 -13.51 19.69 -8.40
N ILE A 15 -12.28 19.94 -8.82
CA ILE A 15 -11.59 21.20 -8.55
C ILE A 15 -12.20 22.23 -9.50
N LYS A 16 -12.78 23.29 -8.94
CA LYS A 16 -13.36 24.38 -9.72
C LYS A 16 -12.26 25.36 -10.12
N SER A 17 -12.43 26.05 -11.25
CA SER A 17 -11.52 27.11 -11.70
C SER A 17 -11.45 28.30 -10.74
N SER A 18 -12.49 28.48 -9.91
CA SER A 18 -12.54 29.51 -8.87
C SER A 18 -11.77 29.13 -7.59
N ALA A 19 -11.24 27.91 -7.49
CA ALA A 19 -10.43 27.50 -6.34
C ALA A 19 -9.09 28.24 -6.37
N GLN A 20 -8.80 29.01 -5.33
CA GLN A 20 -7.52 29.68 -5.18
C GLN A 20 -6.43 28.64 -4.87
N LEU A 21 -5.30 28.75 -5.58
CA LEU A 21 -4.13 27.92 -5.31
C LEU A 21 -3.47 28.37 -4.01
N PRO A 22 -2.98 27.44 -3.17
CA PRO A 22 -2.14 27.81 -2.04
C PRO A 22 -0.93 28.61 -2.52
N GLU A 23 -0.74 29.80 -1.97
CA GLU A 23 0.40 30.65 -2.30
C GLU A 23 1.71 29.99 -1.84
N PHE A 24 2.70 29.94 -2.72
CA PHE A 24 3.98 29.31 -2.42
C PHE A 24 4.87 30.30 -1.68
N SER A 25 5.32 29.92 -0.48
CA SER A 25 6.23 30.76 0.30
C SER A 25 7.64 30.54 -0.23
N THR A 26 8.14 31.42 -1.08
CA THR A 26 9.55 31.38 -1.47
C THR A 26 10.43 31.90 -0.33
N VAL A 27 11.51 31.18 -0.03
CA VAL A 27 12.58 31.69 0.84
C VAL A 27 13.70 32.13 -0.07
N GLU A 28 14.06 33.40 -0.01
CA GLU A 28 15.18 33.92 -0.78
C GLU A 28 16.48 33.29 -0.28
N ILE A 29 17.14 32.53 -1.17
CA ILE A 29 18.48 32.03 -0.90
C ILE A 29 19.42 33.23 -1.05
N SER A 30 19.98 33.69 0.06
CA SER A 30 21.03 34.71 0.01
C SER A 30 22.17 34.23 -0.91
N PRO A 31 22.74 35.10 -1.75
CA PRO A 31 23.85 34.72 -2.63
C PRO A 31 24.95 34.03 -1.83
N ILE A 32 25.36 32.84 -2.29
CA ILE A 32 26.46 32.09 -1.68
C ILE A 32 27.72 32.90 -1.94
N LYS A 33 28.10 33.75 -0.97
CA LYS A 33 29.38 34.45 -1.02
C LYS A 33 30.47 33.38 -0.91
N PRO A 34 31.44 33.32 -1.84
CA PRO A 34 32.52 32.34 -1.76
C PRO A 34 33.19 32.51 -0.40
N THR A 35 33.13 31.44 0.39
CA THR A 35 33.64 31.46 1.76
C THR A 35 35.14 31.69 1.66
N GLN A 36 35.59 32.90 1.96
CA GLN A 36 37.01 33.12 2.21
C GLN A 36 37.40 32.12 3.29
N LYS A 37 38.40 31.27 3.02
CA LYS A 37 38.91 30.24 3.94
C LYS A 37 39.08 30.88 5.31
N ARG A 38 38.08 30.72 6.17
CA ARG A 38 38.10 31.26 7.53
C ARG A 38 39.21 30.47 8.18
N LYS A 39 40.34 31.10 8.46
CA LYS A 39 41.33 30.52 9.34
C LYS A 39 40.58 30.32 10.66
N GLU A 40 40.33 29.08 11.02
CA GLU A 40 39.80 28.70 12.33
C GLU A 40 40.87 29.11 13.34
N ALA A 41 40.86 30.37 13.73
CA ALA A 41 41.57 30.76 14.93
C ALA A 41 40.90 29.98 16.07
N GLU A 42 41.69 29.20 16.80
CA GLU A 42 41.26 28.53 18.02
C GLU A 42 40.89 29.61 19.04
N ALA A 43 39.67 30.12 18.93
CA ALA A 43 39.12 31.05 19.89
C ALA A 43 38.91 30.29 21.19
N ILE A 44 39.60 30.72 22.25
CA ILE A 44 39.42 30.19 23.59
C ILE A 44 38.12 30.82 24.13
N TYR A 45 37.01 30.10 24.02
CA TYR A 45 35.73 30.52 24.58
C TYR A 45 35.65 30.14 26.05
N SER A 46 35.08 31.04 26.87
CA SER A 46 34.65 30.68 28.21
C SER A 46 33.46 29.70 28.15
N ARG A 47 33.22 28.96 29.24
CA ARG A 47 32.11 27.99 29.31
C ARG A 47 30.75 28.65 29.08
N GLU A 48 30.56 29.87 29.56
CA GLU A 48 29.30 30.61 29.45
C GLU A 48 29.05 31.03 28.00
N GLU A 49 30.05 31.62 27.33
CA GLU A 49 29.98 31.98 25.91
C GLU A 49 29.70 30.77 25.01
N LEU A 50 30.27 29.61 25.33
CA LEU A 50 30.03 28.38 24.58
C LEU A 50 28.58 27.91 24.69
N LEU A 51 27.97 28.02 25.88
CA LEU A 51 26.57 27.63 26.09
C LEU A 51 25.62 28.58 25.34
N GLU A 52 25.85 29.88 25.40
CA GLU A 52 25.07 30.88 24.66
C GLU A 52 25.18 30.66 23.14
N LEU A 53 26.39 30.38 22.64
CA LEU A 53 26.61 30.08 21.23
C LEU A 53 25.88 28.80 20.80
N LEU A 54 25.89 27.76 21.64
CA LEU A 54 25.16 26.52 21.38
C LEU A 54 23.66 26.80 21.30
N GLU A 55 23.10 27.54 22.25
CA GLU A 55 21.68 27.90 22.27
C GLU A 55 21.29 28.70 21.01
N TYR A 56 22.08 29.71 20.65
CA TYR A 56 21.85 30.48 19.42
C TYR A 56 21.87 29.59 18.17
N ARG A 57 22.85 28.68 18.06
CA ARG A 57 22.94 27.74 16.94
C ARG A 57 21.79 26.76 16.91
N GLN A 58 21.35 26.28 18.07
CA GLN A 58 20.21 25.40 18.18
C GLN A 58 18.93 26.10 17.73
N ALA A 59 18.70 27.35 18.16
CA ALA A 59 17.57 28.17 17.72
C ALA A 59 17.59 28.42 16.20
N GLU A 60 18.77 28.67 15.62
CA GLU A 60 18.94 28.82 14.18
C GLU A 60 18.57 27.53 13.42
N VAL A 61 19.07 26.38 13.89
CA VAL A 61 18.74 25.06 13.32
C VAL A 61 17.24 24.79 13.39
N ASP A 62 16.62 25.06 14.54
CA ASP A 62 15.19 24.80 14.74
C ASP A 62 14.32 25.74 13.89
N ARG A 63 14.73 27.00 13.68
CA ARG A 63 14.11 27.90 12.72
C ARG A 63 14.14 27.32 11.30
N TRP A 64 15.30 26.84 10.84
CA TRP A 64 15.44 26.25 9.51
C TRP A 64 14.67 24.94 9.35
N LYS A 65 14.59 24.10 10.39
CA LYS A 65 13.71 22.92 10.41
C LYS A 65 12.25 23.31 10.22
N GLY A 66 11.77 24.31 10.97
CA GLY A 66 10.39 24.80 10.84
C GLY A 66 10.07 25.29 9.42
N VAL A 67 10.98 26.06 8.83
CA VAL A 67 10.87 26.51 7.43
C VAL A 67 10.84 25.32 6.46
N THR A 68 11.71 24.33 6.67
CA THR A 68 11.79 23.14 5.81
C THR A 68 10.49 22.33 5.88
N ILE A 69 9.93 22.11 7.07
CA ILE A 69 8.66 21.41 7.26
C ILE A 69 7.53 22.15 6.54
N LYS A 70 7.49 23.49 6.61
CA LYS A 70 6.51 24.32 5.89
C LYS A 70 6.64 24.15 4.37
N LEU A 71 7.84 24.17 3.81
CA LEU A 71 8.06 23.98 2.37
C LEU A 71 7.68 22.57 1.92
N GLN A 72 8.04 21.54 2.70
CA GLN A 72 7.70 20.15 2.41
C GLN A 72 6.18 19.94 2.43
N SER A 73 5.46 20.49 3.40
CA SER A 73 4.00 20.37 3.46
C SER A 73 3.34 21.06 2.26
N GLN A 74 3.81 22.25 1.87
CA GLN A 74 3.35 22.93 0.65
C GLN A 74 3.57 22.08 -0.61
N LEU A 75 4.74 21.45 -0.75
CA LEU A 75 5.05 20.59 -1.90
C LEU A 75 4.15 19.35 -1.96
N VAL A 76 3.86 18.72 -0.82
CA VAL A 76 2.93 17.59 -0.73
C VAL A 76 1.53 18.02 -1.18
N MET A 77 1.04 19.17 -0.70
CA MET A 77 -0.27 19.70 -1.09
C MET A 77 -0.35 20.01 -2.58
N GLN A 78 0.70 20.60 -3.16
CA GLN A 78 0.77 20.86 -4.60
C GLN A 78 0.80 19.56 -5.42
N ARG A 79 1.53 18.54 -4.96
CA ARG A 79 1.56 17.23 -5.63
C ARG A 79 0.17 16.59 -5.66
N VAL A 80 -0.55 16.61 -4.54
CA VAL A 80 -1.93 16.11 -4.45
C VAL A 80 -2.84 16.90 -5.39
N TYR A 81 -2.75 18.23 -5.38
CA TYR A 81 -3.50 19.10 -6.27
C TYR A 81 -3.28 18.77 -7.76
N CYS A 82 -2.02 18.77 -8.21
CA CYS A 82 -1.68 18.48 -9.59
C CYS A 82 -2.11 17.08 -10.01
N GLY A 83 -2.01 16.09 -9.11
CA GLY A 83 -2.50 14.74 -9.34
C GLY A 83 -4.01 14.71 -9.62
N ARG A 84 -4.80 15.39 -8.79
CA ARG A 84 -6.25 15.50 -8.98
C ARG A 84 -6.61 16.26 -10.27
N LEU A 85 -5.94 17.36 -10.56
CA LEU A 85 -6.18 18.15 -11.76
C LEU A 85 -5.90 17.33 -13.03
N ARG A 86 -4.79 16.56 -13.05
CA ARG A 86 -4.48 15.65 -14.16
C ARG A 86 -5.55 14.58 -14.35
N ARG A 87 -6.04 13.95 -13.27
CA ARG A 87 -7.15 12.98 -13.35
C ARG A 87 -8.41 13.61 -13.92
N GLN A 88 -8.76 14.83 -13.51
CA GLN A 88 -9.93 15.54 -14.04
C GLN A 88 -9.78 15.89 -15.52
N LEU A 89 -8.59 16.31 -15.95
CA LEU A 89 -8.28 16.55 -17.36
C LEU A 89 -8.38 15.25 -18.17
N GLN A 90 -7.75 14.17 -17.70
CA GLN A 90 -7.83 12.86 -18.33
C GLN A 90 -9.28 12.37 -18.45
N ALA A 91 -10.08 12.52 -17.40
CA ALA A 91 -11.50 12.15 -17.44
C ALA A 91 -12.29 12.99 -18.46
N LYS A 92 -11.98 14.29 -18.60
CA LYS A 92 -12.58 15.15 -19.63
C LYS A 92 -12.16 14.73 -21.04
N GLU A 93 -10.88 14.44 -21.24
CA GLU A 93 -10.35 13.94 -22.52
C GLU A 93 -10.97 12.60 -22.89
N GLN A 94 -11.08 11.66 -21.94
CA GLN A 94 -11.73 10.36 -22.16
C GLN A 94 -13.24 10.49 -22.41
N LYS A 95 -13.95 11.41 -21.73
CA LYS A 95 -15.35 11.72 -22.04
C LYS A 95 -15.50 12.27 -23.46
N GLY A 96 -14.52 13.04 -23.95
CA GLY A 96 -14.45 13.46 -25.35
C GLY A 96 -14.24 12.28 -26.32
N LYS A 97 -13.48 11.25 -25.91
CA LYS A 97 -13.20 10.05 -26.71
C LYS A 97 -14.34 9.02 -26.68
N LYS A 98 -15.13 8.93 -25.61
CA LYS A 98 -16.18 7.89 -25.39
C LYS A 98 -17.42 7.99 -26.30
N LYS A 99 -17.42 8.82 -27.34
CA LYS A 99 -18.46 8.82 -28.40
C LYS A 99 -17.84 8.72 -29.81
N GLU A 100 -16.99 7.74 -30.02
CA GLU A 100 -17.12 6.94 -31.24
C GLU A 100 -18.29 5.98 -31.00
N SER A 101 -19.52 6.46 -31.25
CA SER A 101 -20.59 5.51 -31.54
C SER A 101 -20.09 4.60 -32.65
N GLY A 102 -20.44 3.32 -32.64
CA GLY A 102 -20.13 2.36 -33.72
C GLY A 102 -20.69 2.75 -35.10
N MET A 103 -21.06 4.01 -35.31
CA MET A 103 -20.97 4.62 -36.62
C MET A 103 -19.53 4.50 -37.10
N LEU A 104 -19.34 3.78 -38.20
CA LEU A 104 -18.20 3.97 -39.10
C LEU A 104 -18.11 5.47 -39.42
N LYS A 105 -17.33 6.24 -38.66
CA LYS A 105 -17.05 7.65 -38.94
C LYS A 105 -16.04 7.68 -40.10
N GLY A 106 -16.53 7.43 -41.31
CA GLY A 106 -15.84 7.83 -42.52
C GLY A 106 -15.86 9.35 -42.63
N ASN A 107 -14.71 10.00 -42.50
CA ASN A 107 -14.30 11.34 -42.96
C ASN A 107 -15.32 12.52 -42.98
N GLY A 108 -16.45 12.47 -42.28
CA GLY A 108 -17.49 13.50 -42.34
C GLY A 108 -18.23 13.60 -43.69
N LEU A 109 -17.92 12.73 -44.66
CA LEU A 109 -18.70 12.55 -45.88
C LEU A 109 -19.36 11.18 -45.84
N GLY A 110 -20.68 11.14 -46.07
CA GLY A 110 -21.42 9.88 -46.21
C GLY A 110 -20.85 9.06 -47.36
N ARG A 111 -19.90 8.17 -47.03
CA ARG A 111 -19.36 7.19 -47.97
C ARG A 111 -20.52 6.25 -48.30
N VAL A 112 -20.86 6.12 -49.58
CA VAL A 112 -21.76 5.06 -50.05
C VAL A 112 -21.00 3.75 -49.88
N VAL A 113 -21.10 3.17 -48.68
CA VAL A 113 -20.52 1.85 -48.40
C VAL A 113 -21.34 0.85 -49.22
N THR A 114 -20.68 0.14 -50.13
CA THR A 114 -21.31 -0.97 -50.84
C THR A 114 -21.66 -2.05 -49.82
N THR A 115 -22.78 -2.75 -50.03
CA THR A 115 -23.31 -3.73 -49.05
C THR A 115 -22.28 -4.78 -48.63
N ALA A 116 -21.33 -5.15 -49.51
CA ALA A 116 -20.26 -6.09 -49.22
C ALA A 116 -19.22 -5.58 -48.21
N GLU A 117 -18.77 -4.32 -48.32
CA GLU A 117 -17.80 -3.72 -47.38
C GLU A 117 -18.40 -3.57 -45.98
N LEU A 118 -19.70 -3.23 -45.90
CA LEU A 118 -20.41 -3.13 -44.63
C LEU A 118 -20.53 -4.49 -43.93
N MET A 119 -20.85 -5.54 -44.69
CA MET A 119 -20.98 -6.90 -44.15
C MET A 119 -19.64 -7.42 -43.60
N GLU A 120 -18.53 -7.14 -44.28
CA GLU A 120 -17.21 -7.57 -43.79
C GLU A 120 -16.77 -6.78 -42.54
N ALA A 121 -17.02 -5.46 -42.51
CA ALA A 121 -16.74 -4.65 -41.32
C ALA A 121 -17.57 -5.13 -40.10
N ALA A 122 -18.86 -5.39 -40.30
CA ALA A 122 -19.72 -5.93 -39.23
C ALA A 122 -19.25 -7.31 -38.74
N ARG A 123 -18.75 -8.16 -39.65
CA ARG A 123 -18.18 -9.47 -39.28
C ARG A 123 -16.93 -9.33 -38.42
N ILE A 124 -16.02 -8.41 -38.77
CA ILE A 124 -14.81 -8.14 -37.99
C ILE A 124 -15.16 -7.62 -36.59
N ASP A 125 -16.12 -6.70 -36.50
CA ASP A 125 -16.56 -6.15 -35.21
C ASP A 125 -17.23 -7.23 -34.33
N ASP A 126 -18.06 -8.09 -34.91
CA ASP A 126 -18.70 -9.21 -34.22
C ASP A 126 -17.66 -10.24 -33.72
N GLU A 127 -16.67 -10.57 -34.56
CA GLU A 127 -15.56 -11.46 -34.18
C GLU A 127 -14.73 -10.84 -33.04
N ALA A 128 -14.40 -9.54 -33.13
CA ALA A 128 -13.69 -8.82 -32.07
C ALA A 128 -14.49 -8.75 -30.77
N ALA A 129 -15.81 -8.55 -30.83
CA ALA A 129 -16.69 -8.56 -29.67
C ALA A 129 -16.72 -9.94 -29.00
N ARG A 130 -16.78 -11.03 -29.79
CA ARG A 130 -16.75 -12.41 -29.28
C ARG A 130 -15.44 -12.74 -28.59
N GLU A 131 -14.31 -12.35 -29.16
CA GLU A 131 -13.00 -12.60 -28.55
C GLU A 131 -12.84 -11.83 -27.22
N LYS A 132 -13.32 -10.58 -27.15
CA LYS A 132 -13.35 -9.81 -25.88
C LYS A 132 -14.19 -10.49 -24.79
N VAL A 133 -15.33 -11.09 -25.16
CA VAL A 133 -16.16 -11.83 -24.19
C VAL A 133 -15.43 -13.07 -23.69
N LYS A 134 -14.85 -13.88 -24.60
CA LYS A 134 -14.06 -15.07 -24.22
C LYS A 134 -12.88 -14.72 -23.31
N GLU A 135 -12.19 -13.62 -23.59
CA GLU A 135 -11.07 -13.17 -22.75
C GLU A 135 -11.54 -12.80 -21.33
N LYS A 136 -12.67 -12.10 -21.23
CA LYS A 136 -13.29 -11.76 -19.93
C LYS A 136 -13.69 -13.03 -19.16
N GLU A 137 -14.33 -13.99 -19.81
CA GLU A 137 -14.69 -15.28 -19.21
C GLU A 137 -13.44 -16.05 -18.74
N ALA A 138 -12.40 -16.12 -19.57
CA ALA A 138 -11.14 -16.75 -19.20
C ALA A 138 -10.47 -16.06 -18.01
N ARG A 139 -10.57 -14.73 -17.90
CA ARG A 139 -10.06 -13.96 -16.77
C ARG A 139 -10.83 -14.25 -15.49
N VAL A 140 -12.16 -14.31 -15.55
CA VAL A 140 -13.01 -14.68 -14.41
C VAL A 140 -12.66 -16.08 -13.93
N LYS A 141 -12.61 -17.05 -14.86
CA LYS A 141 -12.26 -18.44 -14.52
C LYS A 141 -10.89 -18.55 -13.85
N ARG A 142 -9.86 -17.87 -14.38
CA ARG A 142 -8.52 -17.84 -13.74
C ARG A 142 -8.56 -17.29 -12.31
N LYS A 143 -9.41 -16.29 -12.05
CA LYS A 143 -9.59 -15.72 -10.70
C LYS A 143 -10.25 -16.73 -9.77
N GLU A 144 -11.31 -17.40 -10.22
CA GLU A 144 -12.01 -18.44 -9.45
C GLU A 144 -11.09 -19.62 -9.14
N ASP A 145 -10.29 -20.07 -10.11
CA ASP A 145 -9.31 -21.14 -9.93
C ASP A 145 -8.29 -20.77 -8.85
N TYR A 146 -7.71 -19.57 -8.93
CA TYR A 146 -6.78 -19.06 -7.93
C TYR A 146 -7.42 -18.94 -6.54
N GLU A 147 -8.65 -18.43 -6.44
CA GLU A 147 -9.35 -18.34 -5.15
C GLU A 147 -9.62 -19.72 -4.53
N ARG A 148 -9.92 -20.74 -5.36
CA ARG A 148 -10.05 -22.13 -4.89
C ARG A 148 -8.74 -22.68 -4.37
N GLU A 149 -7.63 -22.48 -5.09
CA GLU A 149 -6.29 -22.90 -4.66
C GLU A 149 -5.87 -22.23 -3.34
N VAL A 150 -6.12 -20.92 -3.20
CA VAL A 150 -5.83 -20.18 -1.97
C VAL A 150 -6.64 -20.72 -0.79
N LYS A 151 -7.94 -20.99 -0.96
CA LYS A 151 -8.76 -21.57 0.11
C LYS A 151 -8.27 -22.95 0.55
N ILE A 152 -7.80 -23.78 -0.37
CA ILE A 152 -7.21 -25.08 -0.03
C ILE A 152 -5.91 -24.89 0.76
N TRP A 153 -5.04 -23.98 0.30
CA TRP A 153 -3.79 -23.65 0.99
C TRP A 153 -4.03 -23.10 2.40
N GLU A 154 -5.01 -22.22 2.58
CA GLU A 154 -5.37 -21.65 3.89
C GLU A 154 -5.77 -22.74 4.90
N LYS A 155 -6.57 -23.73 4.48
CA LYS A 155 -6.96 -24.87 5.31
C LYS A 155 -5.75 -25.71 5.73
N HIS A 156 -4.86 -26.01 4.79
CA HIS A 156 -3.61 -26.74 5.09
C HIS A 156 -2.71 -25.96 6.06
N GLU A 157 -2.61 -24.65 5.88
CA GLU A 157 -1.79 -23.78 6.71
C GLU A 157 -2.35 -23.65 8.14
N GLU A 158 -3.67 -23.61 8.29
CA GLU A 158 -4.36 -23.63 9.59
C GLU A 158 -4.11 -24.96 10.33
N GLU A 159 -4.28 -26.10 9.65
CA GLU A 159 -3.99 -27.41 10.23
C GLU A 159 -2.52 -27.55 10.66
N ARG A 160 -1.60 -27.10 9.81
CA ARG A 160 -0.16 -27.07 10.12
C ARG A 160 0.14 -26.21 11.35
N LYS A 161 -0.48 -25.03 11.48
CA LYS A 161 -0.33 -24.17 12.65
C LYS A 161 -0.83 -24.86 13.91
N ARG A 162 -2.01 -25.50 13.87
CA ARG A 162 -2.56 -26.28 14.98
C ARG A 162 -1.59 -27.38 15.44
N LEU A 163 -1.08 -28.17 14.50
CA LEU A 163 -0.10 -29.23 14.81
C LEU A 163 1.19 -28.66 15.40
N ASN A 164 1.69 -27.54 14.88
CA ASN A 164 2.89 -26.90 15.42
C ASN A 164 2.68 -26.36 16.83
N GLU A 165 1.49 -25.84 17.14
CA GLU A 165 1.13 -25.44 18.50
C GLU A 165 1.07 -26.63 19.46
N GLU A 166 0.52 -27.77 19.03
CA GLU A 166 0.52 -29.01 19.81
C GLU A 166 1.95 -29.48 20.09
N ARG A 167 2.82 -29.49 19.08
CA ARG A 167 4.24 -29.86 19.23
C ARG A 167 5.01 -28.90 20.14
N ASP A 168 4.73 -27.60 20.10
CA ASP A 168 5.33 -26.63 21.03
C ASP A 168 4.83 -26.82 22.47
N LYS A 169 3.55 -27.19 22.65
CA LYS A 169 3.00 -27.55 23.97
C LYS A 169 3.68 -28.81 24.52
N GLU A 170 3.87 -29.84 23.69
CA GLU A 170 4.57 -31.07 24.08
C GLU A 170 6.03 -30.81 24.44
N TRP A 171 6.74 -30.01 23.64
CA TRP A 171 8.11 -29.61 23.95
C TRP A 171 8.20 -28.85 25.28
N LYS A 172 7.27 -27.92 25.54
CA LYS A 172 7.20 -27.20 26.82
C LYS A 172 6.98 -28.17 27.99
N LYS A 173 6.06 -29.12 27.87
CA LYS A 173 5.83 -30.17 28.88
C LYS A 173 7.10 -30.98 29.14
N ALA A 174 7.72 -31.53 28.09
CA ALA A 174 8.95 -32.31 28.20
C ALA A 174 10.09 -31.50 28.84
N LYS A 175 10.20 -30.21 28.50
CA LYS A 175 11.18 -29.30 29.12
C LYS A 175 10.90 -29.10 30.61
N THR A 176 9.64 -28.88 31.01
CA THR A 176 9.27 -28.73 32.43
C THR A 176 9.52 -30.02 33.21
N GLU A 177 9.21 -31.18 32.64
CA GLU A 177 9.51 -32.49 33.24
C GLU A 177 11.02 -32.70 33.43
N TRP A 178 11.81 -32.33 32.42
CA TRP A 178 13.26 -32.37 32.49
C TRP A 178 13.82 -31.43 33.57
N GLU A 179 13.31 -30.21 33.69
CA GLU A 179 13.71 -29.26 34.74
C GLU A 179 13.35 -29.77 36.15
N ASN A 180 12.15 -30.35 36.31
CA ASN A 180 11.71 -30.98 37.55
C ASN A 180 12.61 -32.17 37.93
N ALA A 181 12.93 -33.04 36.97
CA ALA A 181 13.81 -34.19 37.17
C ALA A 181 15.23 -33.74 37.54
N LYS A 182 15.75 -32.70 36.87
CA LYS A 182 17.04 -32.09 37.18
C LYS A 182 17.08 -31.51 38.60
N ALA A 183 16.01 -30.85 39.02
CA ALA A 183 15.88 -30.31 40.37
C ALA A 183 15.81 -31.43 41.43
N ALA A 184 15.09 -32.52 41.15
CA ALA A 184 15.04 -33.70 42.02
C ALA A 184 16.42 -34.37 42.16
N ALA A 185 17.16 -34.58 41.06
CA ALA A 185 18.51 -35.11 41.08
C ALA A 185 19.47 -34.23 41.90
N LYS A 186 19.35 -32.89 41.78
CA LYS A 186 20.11 -31.94 42.59
C LYS A 186 19.80 -32.07 44.09
N ARG A 187 18.52 -32.23 44.47
CA ARG A 187 18.10 -32.46 45.87
C ARG A 187 18.65 -33.76 46.45
N GLN A 188 18.81 -34.79 45.62
CA GLN A 188 19.42 -36.07 45.99
C GLN A 188 20.96 -36.04 46.06
N GLY A 189 21.59 -34.88 45.82
CA GLY A 189 23.05 -34.72 45.89
C GLY A 189 23.81 -35.27 44.68
N GLN A 190 23.12 -35.64 43.59
CA GLN A 190 23.79 -36.05 42.35
C GLN A 190 24.47 -34.85 41.68
N LYS A 191 25.64 -35.08 41.08
CA LYS A 191 26.33 -34.07 40.28
C LYS A 191 25.51 -33.78 39.02
N VAL A 192 24.97 -32.56 38.93
CA VAL A 192 24.09 -32.11 37.84
C VAL A 192 24.71 -32.30 36.44
N LYS A 193 26.05 -32.17 36.33
CA LYS A 193 26.78 -32.32 35.06
C LYS A 193 26.67 -33.75 34.52
N ASP A 194 26.88 -34.74 35.38
CA ASP A 194 26.84 -36.17 35.01
C ASP A 194 25.40 -36.62 34.70
N TRP A 195 24.43 -36.09 35.44
CA TRP A 195 23.00 -36.32 35.16
C TRP A 195 22.56 -35.74 33.81
N THR A 196 23.01 -34.51 33.48
CA THR A 196 22.68 -33.84 32.21
C THR A 196 23.31 -34.54 30.99
N ALA A 197 24.47 -35.18 31.16
CA ALA A 197 25.07 -35.99 30.11
C ALA A 197 24.24 -37.25 29.80
N SER A 198 23.60 -37.83 30.82
CA SER A 198 22.74 -39.01 30.69
C SER A 198 21.31 -38.66 30.26
N ASN A 199 20.84 -37.45 30.60
CA ASN A 199 19.51 -36.94 30.29
C ASN A 199 19.64 -35.61 29.55
N PRO A 200 19.88 -35.62 28.22
CA PRO A 200 20.02 -34.40 27.46
C PRO A 200 18.73 -33.58 27.51
N MET A 201 18.86 -32.25 27.49
CA MET A 201 17.72 -31.34 27.48
C MET A 201 16.97 -31.46 26.14
N PRO A 202 15.63 -31.62 26.14
CA PRO A 202 14.83 -31.65 24.92
C PRO A 202 15.02 -30.38 24.09
N LYS A 203 15.38 -30.52 22.80
CA LYS A 203 15.61 -29.38 21.90
C LYS A 203 14.47 -29.23 20.91
N LYS A 204 14.18 -28.00 20.52
CA LYS A 204 13.20 -27.71 19.45
C LYS A 204 13.62 -28.24 18.08
N SER A 205 14.91 -28.53 17.90
CA SER A 205 15.44 -29.12 16.68
C SER A 205 15.18 -30.61 16.56
N ASP A 206 14.83 -31.29 17.65
CA ASP A 206 14.63 -32.73 17.63
C ASP A 206 13.39 -33.07 16.80
N ASP A 207 13.42 -34.18 16.07
CA ASP A 207 12.38 -34.56 15.11
C ASP A 207 10.99 -34.71 15.74
N ALA A 208 10.89 -34.91 17.05
CA ALA A 208 9.63 -34.94 17.80
C ALA A 208 9.01 -33.54 17.95
N TYR A 209 9.82 -32.48 18.07
CA TYR A 209 9.38 -31.13 18.39
C TYR A 209 9.57 -30.12 17.25
N CYS A 210 10.26 -30.52 16.18
CA CYS A 210 10.55 -29.65 15.06
C CYS A 210 9.26 -29.17 14.37
N ALA A 211 9.15 -27.88 14.12
CA ALA A 211 7.99 -27.32 13.44
C ALA A 211 7.89 -27.84 11.99
N LEU A 212 6.69 -28.23 11.58
CA LEU A 212 6.38 -28.58 10.20
C LEU A 212 6.56 -27.34 9.31
N LYS A 213 7.31 -27.52 8.22
CA LYS A 213 7.55 -26.48 7.21
C LYS A 213 6.24 -26.13 6.51
N GLY A 214 6.04 -24.84 6.22
CA GLY A 214 4.86 -24.36 5.51
C GLY A 214 4.97 -24.63 4.01
N ASP A 215 3.83 -24.98 3.41
CA ASP A 215 3.70 -25.06 1.97
C ASP A 215 3.76 -23.66 1.35
N PRO A 216 4.41 -23.50 0.18
CA PRO A 216 4.51 -22.19 -0.47
C PRO A 216 3.12 -21.69 -0.87
N ARG A 217 2.85 -20.42 -0.58
CA ARG A 217 1.59 -19.78 -0.96
C ARG A 217 1.45 -19.77 -2.50
N PRO A 218 0.27 -20.11 -3.05
CA PRO A 218 -0.01 -19.96 -4.48
C PRO A 218 0.33 -18.54 -4.96
N LYS A 219 1.03 -18.44 -6.08
CA LYS A 219 1.41 -17.14 -6.65
C LYS A 219 0.22 -16.56 -7.40
N LYS A 220 -0.13 -15.31 -7.11
CA LYS A 220 -1.10 -14.58 -7.90
C LYS A 220 -0.55 -14.40 -9.32
N VAL A 221 -1.17 -15.02 -10.31
CA VAL A 221 -0.88 -14.74 -11.70
C VAL A 221 -1.44 -13.35 -11.99
N VAL A 222 -0.56 -12.35 -11.91
CA VAL A 222 -0.90 -10.99 -12.34
C VAL A 222 -0.91 -11.03 -13.86
N ALA A 223 -2.10 -11.18 -14.44
CA ALA A 223 -2.26 -10.87 -15.85
C ALA A 223 -1.81 -9.40 -16.05
N PRO A 224 -1.07 -9.09 -17.14
CA PRO A 224 -0.82 -7.72 -17.52
C PRO A 224 -2.14 -6.96 -17.46
N ILE A 225 -2.20 -5.96 -16.59
CA ILE A 225 -3.36 -5.09 -16.51
C ILE A 225 -3.27 -4.22 -17.76
N ASP A 226 -4.08 -4.52 -18.77
CA ASP A 226 -4.35 -3.54 -19.81
C ASP A 226 -5.06 -2.37 -19.14
N ASP A 227 -4.34 -1.27 -18.99
CA ASP A 227 -4.73 -0.05 -18.25
C ASP A 227 -6.05 0.59 -18.77
N ASP A 228 -6.58 0.11 -19.89
CA ASP A 228 -7.79 0.65 -20.53
C ASP A 228 -9.11 0.18 -19.89
N ASP A 229 -9.12 -0.89 -19.09
CA ASP A 229 -10.35 -1.48 -18.52
C ASP A 229 -10.47 -1.33 -16.99
N ALA A 230 -9.51 -0.64 -16.34
CA ALA A 230 -9.43 -0.53 -14.87
C ALA A 230 -10.45 0.43 -14.22
N TRP A 231 -11.37 1.03 -14.99
CA TRP A 231 -12.34 2.02 -14.49
C TRP A 231 -13.79 1.77 -14.91
N ALA A 232 -14.10 0.60 -15.48
CA ALA A 232 -15.48 0.19 -15.68
C ALA A 232 -15.90 -0.73 -14.53
N THR A 233 -16.88 -0.26 -13.75
CA THR A 233 -17.66 -0.95 -12.70
C THR A 233 -17.05 -1.02 -11.31
N ASP A 234 -17.26 0.07 -10.56
CA ASP A 234 -17.84 -0.01 -9.19
C ASP A 234 -18.73 1.24 -8.98
N ASP A 235 -19.72 1.43 -9.87
CA ASP A 235 -20.93 2.20 -9.56
C ASP A 235 -21.90 1.22 -8.89
N GLY A 236 -21.51 0.72 -7.72
CA GLY A 236 -22.39 -0.01 -6.83
C GLY A 236 -23.22 1.00 -6.06
N ASP A 237 -24.48 1.13 -6.48
CA ASP A 237 -25.59 1.71 -5.76
C ASP A 237 -25.51 1.39 -4.24
N ASP A 238 -25.03 2.38 -3.47
CA ASP A 238 -25.33 2.50 -2.05
C ASP A 238 -26.72 3.16 -1.97
N GLU A 239 -27.76 2.38 -2.28
CA GLU A 239 -29.13 2.73 -1.89
C GLU A 239 -29.21 2.67 -0.37
N GLY A 240 -28.95 3.82 0.25
CA GLY A 240 -29.25 4.10 1.63
C GLY A 240 -30.74 3.92 1.87
N ASP A 241 -31.12 2.76 2.39
CA ASP A 241 -32.44 2.51 2.96
C ASP A 241 -32.49 3.15 4.35
N GLY A 242 -32.59 4.48 4.34
CA GLY A 242 -32.90 5.31 5.50
C GLY A 242 -34.39 5.23 5.79
N ALA A 243 -34.81 4.18 6.49
CA ALA A 243 -36.10 4.15 7.16
C ALA A 243 -36.02 4.98 8.45
N ASP A 244 -36.16 6.29 8.28
CA ASP A 244 -36.68 7.21 9.27
C ASP A 244 -38.17 6.89 9.49
N ASN A 245 -38.54 6.54 10.71
CA ASN A 245 -39.88 6.81 11.21
C ASN A 245 -39.83 6.97 12.73
N SER A 246 -39.83 8.24 13.13
CA SER A 246 -40.36 8.77 14.37
C SER A 246 -41.82 8.37 14.62
N ASP A 247 -42.15 7.98 15.85
CA ASP A 247 -43.40 8.32 16.57
C ASP A 247 -43.25 7.72 18.00
N ASP A 248 -43.10 8.54 19.04
CA ASP A 248 -44.17 9.14 19.87
C ASP A 248 -44.60 8.19 21.01
N GLU A 249 -44.02 8.41 22.21
CA GLU A 249 -44.59 8.37 23.58
C GLU A 249 -43.52 8.16 24.67
#